data_AF-A0A851QGW1-F1
#
_entry.id   AF-A0A851QGW1-F1
#
_cell.length_a   1.000
_cell.length_b   1.000
_cell.length_c   1.000
_cell.angle_alpha   90.00
_cell.angle_beta   90.00
_cell.angle_gamma   90.00
#
_symmetry.space_group_name_H-M   'P 1'
#
loop_
_entity.id
_entity.type
_entity.pdbx_description
1 polymer ?
#
loop_
_entity_poly.entity_id
_entity_poly.type
_entity_poly.pdbx_seq_one_letter_code
_entity_poly.pdbx_strand_id
1 'polypeptide(L)'
;VTDDMVFPHGQCSLADEMKKGNIFLCDYKRLDGVKANTINGKKQYLMAPLILLHKTPDDKLMPIAIQLKQTPSDDNPIFLPTDSEYDWLIAKIFVRSADFNEHQLNV
;
A
#
# COMPACT_ATOMS: atom_id res chain seq x y z
N VAL A 1 11.18 -1.98 -1.55
CA VAL A 1 10.77 -1.93 -2.97
C VAL A 1 12.00 -1.63 -3.82
N THR A 2 12.15 -2.26 -4.97
CA THR A 2 13.29 -2.08 -5.89
C THR A 2 12.79 -1.67 -7.27
N ASP A 3 13.69 -1.21 -8.14
CA ASP A 3 13.35 -0.82 -9.53
C ASP A 3 12.67 -1.98 -10.28
N ASP A 4 13.21 -3.20 -10.20
CA ASP A 4 12.67 -4.37 -10.89
C ASP A 4 11.23 -4.72 -10.46
N MET A 5 10.85 -4.39 -9.22
CA MET A 5 9.49 -4.65 -8.72
C MET A 5 8.46 -3.75 -9.37
N VAL A 6 8.79 -2.48 -9.63
CA VAL A 6 7.82 -1.46 -10.06
C VAL A 6 7.98 -1.04 -11.51
N PHE A 7 9.14 -1.29 -12.11
CA PHE A 7 9.46 -1.02 -13.51
C PHE A 7 10.11 -2.25 -14.19
N PRO A 8 9.39 -3.38 -14.31
CA PRO A 8 9.97 -4.67 -14.74
C PRO A 8 10.55 -4.68 -16.16
N HIS A 9 10.25 -3.66 -16.98
CA HIS A 9 10.77 -3.51 -18.34
C HIS A 9 11.90 -2.47 -18.44
N GLY A 10 12.42 -1.96 -17.32
CA GLY A 10 13.53 -1.01 -17.28
C GLY A 10 13.25 0.33 -17.94
N GLN A 11 11.97 0.73 -18.05
CA GLN A 11 11.57 1.98 -18.70
C GLN A 11 12.03 3.22 -17.93
N CYS A 12 12.17 3.11 -16.61
CA CYS A 12 12.65 4.16 -15.72
C CYS A 12 13.22 3.56 -14.42
N SER A 13 13.88 4.40 -13.61
CA SER A 13 14.35 4.05 -12.27
C SER A 13 13.45 4.71 -11.22
N LEU A 14 13.27 4.05 -10.07
CA LEU A 14 12.52 4.61 -8.94
C LEU A 14 13.20 5.86 -8.41
N ALA A 15 14.53 5.85 -8.33
CA ALA A 15 15.30 7.00 -7.86
C ALA A 15 15.09 8.25 -8.73
N ASP A 16 15.00 8.10 -10.05
CA ASP A 16 14.78 9.24 -10.95
C ASP A 16 13.33 9.73 -10.90
N GLU A 17 12.35 8.83 -10.84
CA GLU A 17 10.93 9.23 -10.67
C GLU A 17 10.68 9.90 -9.32
N MET A 18 11.39 9.49 -8.25
CA MET A 18 11.39 10.19 -6.96
C MET A 18 11.96 11.61 -7.09
N LYS A 19 13.12 11.78 -7.76
CA LYS A 19 13.71 13.12 -7.99
C LYS A 19 12.82 14.04 -8.82
N LYS A 20 12.05 13.49 -9.77
CA LYS A 20 11.06 14.21 -10.56
C LYS A 20 9.80 14.59 -9.78
N GLY A 21 9.62 14.07 -8.55
CA GLY A 21 8.41 14.29 -7.76
C GLY A 21 7.20 13.50 -8.26
N ASN A 22 7.42 12.40 -8.99
CA ASN A 22 6.35 11.55 -9.51
C ASN A 22 5.99 10.39 -8.56
N ILE A 23 6.74 10.20 -7.48
CA ILE A 23 6.50 9.11 -6.51
C ILE A 23 5.91 9.68 -5.23
N PHE A 24 4.79 9.10 -4.80
CA PHE A 24 4.03 9.50 -3.63
C PHE A 24 3.91 8.32 -2.66
N LEU A 25 3.88 8.62 -1.37
CA LEU A 25 3.71 7.63 -0.31
C LEU A 25 2.47 7.97 0.51
N CYS A 26 1.56 7.02 0.64
CA CYS A 26 0.52 7.04 1.66
C CYS A 26 0.90 6.08 2.77
N ASP A 27 1.13 6.60 3.98
CA ASP A 27 1.58 5.83 5.14
C ASP A 27 0.52 5.83 6.24
N TYR A 28 -0.04 4.65 6.53
CA TYR A 28 -1.05 4.43 7.56
C TYR A 28 -0.45 3.99 8.90
N LYS A 29 0.79 4.39 9.20
CA LYS A 29 1.52 4.06 10.44
C LYS A 29 0.74 4.28 11.73
N ARG A 30 -0.20 5.23 11.75
CA ARG A 30 -1.02 5.53 12.93
C ARG A 30 -1.95 4.37 13.34
N LEU A 31 -2.27 3.47 12.41
CA LEU A 31 -3.02 2.25 12.68
C LEU A 31 -2.16 1.11 13.24
N ASP A 32 -0.83 1.25 13.23
CA ASP A 32 0.07 0.20 13.69
C ASP A 32 -0.08 -0.03 15.20
N GLY A 33 -0.20 -1.28 15.60
CA GLY A 33 -0.46 -1.68 17.00
C GLY A 33 -1.86 -1.35 17.53
N VAL A 34 -2.76 -0.75 16.74
CA VAL A 34 -4.14 -0.52 17.16
C VAL A 34 -4.86 -1.85 17.39
N LYS A 35 -5.49 -1.98 18.56
CA LYS A 35 -6.24 -3.20 18.91
C LYS A 35 -7.53 -3.26 18.10
N ALA A 36 -7.64 -4.28 17.25
CA ALA A 36 -8.87 -4.54 16.51
C ALA A 36 -10.03 -4.94 17.43
N ASN A 37 -11.25 -4.58 17.02
CA ASN A 37 -12.47 -4.86 17.76
C ASN A 37 -12.94 -6.32 17.59
N THR A 38 -13.91 -6.73 18.40
CA THR A 38 -14.69 -7.95 18.22
C THR A 38 -16.14 -7.58 17.91
N ILE A 39 -16.65 -8.00 16.75
CA ILE A 39 -18.01 -7.69 16.29
C ILE A 39 -18.79 -8.99 16.24
N ASN A 40 -19.94 -9.05 16.92
CA ASN A 40 -20.79 -10.26 17.01
C ASN A 40 -20.00 -11.51 17.43
N GLY A 41 -19.11 -11.35 18.42
CA GLY A 41 -18.24 -12.43 18.90
C GLY A 41 -17.09 -12.81 17.95
N LYS A 42 -16.96 -12.17 16.78
CA LYS A 42 -15.90 -12.44 15.80
C LYS A 42 -14.79 -11.41 15.86
N LYS A 43 -13.56 -11.87 16.06
CA LYS A 43 -12.35 -11.02 16.04
C LYS A 43 -12.17 -10.39 14.66
N GLN A 44 -12.02 -9.07 14.64
CA GLN A 44 -11.70 -8.31 13.43
C GLN A 44 -10.19 -8.12 13.30
N TYR A 45 -9.76 -7.63 12.14
CA TYR A 45 -8.35 -7.40 11.83
C TYR A 45 -8.17 -6.00 11.26
N LEU A 46 -7.03 -5.38 11.60
CA LEU A 46 -6.61 -4.08 11.10
C LEU A 46 -5.21 -4.23 10.52
N MET A 47 -4.93 -3.42 9.50
CA MET A 47 -3.63 -3.32 8.85
C MET A 47 -3.16 -1.87 8.92
N ALA A 48 -1.85 -1.67 8.83
CA ALA A 48 -1.22 -0.35 8.80
C ALA A 48 -0.39 -0.23 7.51
N PRO A 49 -1.06 -0.15 6.35
CA PRO A 49 -0.40 -0.29 5.07
C PRO A 49 0.49 0.90 4.69
N LEU A 50 1.48 0.64 3.84
CA LEU A 50 2.20 1.65 3.06
C LEU A 50 1.87 1.44 1.58
N ILE A 51 1.44 2.50 0.90
CA ILE A 51 1.17 2.48 -0.54
C ILE A 51 2.13 3.42 -1.24
N LEU A 52 2.88 2.88 -2.20
CA LEU A 52 3.66 3.67 -3.13
C LEU A 52 2.82 3.93 -4.39
N LEU A 53 2.68 5.19 -4.77
CA LEU A 53 1.96 5.62 -5.97
C LEU A 53 2.91 6.31 -6.95
N HIS A 54 2.69 6.09 -8.24
CA HIS A 54 3.39 6.76 -9.32
C HIS A 54 2.44 7.66 -10.10
N LYS A 55 2.86 8.90 -10.35
CA LYS A 55 2.17 9.83 -11.24
C LYS A 55 2.51 9.50 -12.69
N THR A 56 1.50 9.10 -13.44
CA THR A 56 1.61 8.80 -14.86
C THR A 56 1.69 10.08 -15.71
N PRO A 57 2.10 9.98 -16.99
CA PRO A 57 2.12 11.14 -17.91
C PRO A 57 0.75 11.80 -18.13
N ASP A 58 -0.36 11.10 -17.88
CA ASP A 58 -1.73 11.64 -17.89
C ASP A 58 -2.20 12.16 -16.52
N ASP A 59 -1.26 12.48 -15.62
CA ASP A 59 -1.48 13.06 -14.30
C ASP A 59 -2.37 12.21 -13.36
N LYS A 60 -2.41 10.89 -13.56
CA LYS A 60 -3.09 9.97 -12.66
C LYS A 60 -2.11 9.40 -11.63
N LEU A 61 -2.59 9.23 -10.40
CA LEU A 61 -1.85 8.50 -9.36
C LEU A 61 -2.24 7.03 -9.39
N MET A 62 -1.29 6.18 -9.74
CA MET A 62 -1.48 4.74 -9.83
C MET A 62 -0.69 4.03 -8.71
N PRO A 63 -1.33 3.14 -7.93
CA PRO A 63 -0.60 2.35 -6.93
C PRO A 63 0.33 1.36 -7.64
N ILE A 64 1.61 1.36 -7.27
CA ILE A 64 2.66 0.52 -7.85
C ILE A 64 3.25 -0.50 -6.87
N ALA A 65 3.06 -0.30 -5.55
CA ALA A 65 3.42 -1.27 -4.52
C ALA A 65 2.59 -1.05 -3.25
N ILE A 66 2.21 -2.14 -2.58
CA ILE A 66 1.50 -2.11 -1.29
C ILE A 66 2.19 -3.07 -0.31
N GLN A 67 2.54 -2.59 0.88
CA GLN A 67 2.95 -3.43 2.01
C GLN A 67 1.90 -3.29 3.12
N LEU A 68 1.35 -4.39 3.64
CA LEU A 68 0.16 -4.32 4.53
C LEU A 68 0.49 -4.02 6.00
N LYS A 69 1.70 -4.36 6.46
CA LYS A 69 2.20 -4.00 7.80
C LYS A 69 3.42 -3.08 7.69
N GLN A 70 3.72 -2.36 8.77
CA GLN A 70 4.82 -1.39 8.80
C GLN A 70 6.22 -2.03 8.68
N THR A 71 6.42 -3.17 9.33
CA THR A 71 7.74 -3.83 9.38
C THR A 71 7.87 -4.86 8.25
N PRO A 72 8.87 -4.77 7.37
CA PRO A 72 9.14 -5.79 6.36
C PRO A 72 9.46 -7.15 7.00
N SER A 73 8.92 -8.23 6.45
CA SER A 73 9.18 -9.60 6.88
C SER A 73 8.77 -10.60 5.80
N ASP A 74 9.22 -11.85 5.91
CA ASP A 74 8.87 -12.91 4.96
C ASP A 74 7.35 -13.18 4.92
N ASP A 75 6.63 -12.93 6.02
CA ASP A 75 5.16 -13.02 6.12
C ASP A 75 4.43 -11.69 5.84
N ASN A 76 5.15 -10.65 5.41
CA ASN A 76 4.61 -9.34 5.03
C ASN A 76 5.17 -8.92 3.67
N PRO A 77 4.70 -9.57 2.59
CA PRO A 77 5.19 -9.29 1.25
C PRO A 77 4.81 -7.87 0.79
N ILE A 78 5.56 -7.38 -0.19
CA ILE A 78 5.18 -6.21 -0.97
C ILE A 78 4.38 -6.72 -2.17
N PHE A 79 3.10 -6.40 -2.19
CA PHE A 79 2.19 -6.72 -3.28
C PHE A 79 2.37 -5.74 -4.43
N LEU A 80 2.31 -6.25 -5.65
CA LEU A 80 2.52 -5.51 -6.89
C LEU A 80 1.32 -5.66 -7.84
N PRO A 81 1.09 -4.69 -8.76
CA PRO A 81 0.06 -4.83 -9.80
C PRO A 81 0.26 -6.03 -10.73
N THR A 82 1.48 -6.58 -10.79
CA THR A 82 1.86 -7.76 -11.58
C THR A 82 1.62 -9.08 -10.87
N ASP A 83 1.27 -9.05 -9.58
CA ASP A 83 0.89 -10.26 -8.85
C ASP A 83 -0.44 -10.82 -9.37
N SER A 84 -0.90 -11.95 -8.82
CA SER A 84 -2.19 -12.51 -9.20
C SER A 84 -3.33 -11.51 -8.96
N GLU A 85 -4.40 -11.61 -9.75
CA GLU A 85 -5.55 -10.70 -9.66
C GLU A 85 -6.07 -10.57 -8.23
N TYR A 86 -6.18 -11.70 -7.52
CA TYR A 86 -6.72 -11.73 -6.16
C TYR A 86 -5.73 -11.23 -5.11
N ASP A 87 -4.42 -11.47 -5.27
CA ASP A 87 -3.41 -10.95 -4.37
C ASP A 87 -3.36 -9.41 -4.43
N TRP A 88 -3.38 -8.86 -5.64
CA TRP A 88 -3.42 -7.42 -5.82
C TRP A 88 -4.75 -6.80 -5.37
N LEU A 89 -5.86 -7.47 -5.64
CA LEU A 89 -7.18 -7.01 -5.22
C LEU A 89 -7.29 -6.97 -3.69
N ILE A 90 -6.86 -8.02 -2.99
CA ILE A 90 -6.99 -8.08 -1.52
C ILE A 90 -6.07 -7.06 -0.84
N ALA A 91 -4.87 -6.83 -1.38
CA ALA A 91 -3.99 -5.77 -0.90
C ALA A 91 -4.66 -4.39 -0.96
N LYS A 92 -5.30 -4.07 -2.10
CA LYS A 92 -6.08 -2.82 -2.25
C LYS A 92 -7.30 -2.75 -1.32
N ILE A 93 -7.99 -3.87 -1.08
CA ILE A 93 -9.13 -3.91 -0.14
C ILE A 93 -8.66 -3.54 1.28
N PHE A 94 -7.53 -4.08 1.74
CA PHE A 94 -6.99 -3.72 3.06
C PHE A 94 -6.55 -2.26 3.13
N VAL A 95 -6.01 -1.69 2.04
CA VAL A 95 -5.76 -0.25 1.95
C VAL A 95 -7.04 0.56 2.11
N ARG A 96 -8.12 0.22 1.38
CA ARG A 96 -9.41 0.91 1.52
C ARG A 96 -10.02 0.75 2.92
N SER A 97 -9.80 -0.38 3.58
CA SER A 97 -10.21 -0.59 4.96
C SER A 97 -9.43 0.31 5.93
N ALA A 98 -8.10 0.44 5.76
CA ALA A 98 -7.28 1.38 6.54
C ALA A 98 -7.70 2.85 6.33
N ASP A 99 -7.93 3.25 5.07
CA ASP A 99 -8.45 4.57 4.70
C ASP A 99 -9.77 4.89 5.40
N PHE A 100 -10.70 3.94 5.40
CA PHE A 100 -11.97 4.09 6.13
C PHE A 100 -11.75 4.33 7.63
N ASN A 101 -10.86 3.56 8.28
CA ASN A 101 -10.60 3.73 9.71
C ASN A 101 -9.96 5.09 10.03
N GLU A 102 -8.93 5.50 9.29
CA GLU A 102 -8.30 6.82 9.49
C GLU A 102 -9.29 7.97 9.25
N HIS A 103 -10.11 7.90 8.20
CA HIS A 103 -11.10 8.93 7.89
C HIS A 103 -12.15 9.07 8.99
N GLN A 104 -12.65 7.97 9.55
CA GLN A 104 -13.72 8.02 10.56
C GLN A 104 -13.21 8.38 11.95
N LEU A 105 -11.94 8.12 12.26
CA LEU A 105 -11.37 8.34 13.59
C LEU A 105 -10.61 9.67 13.72
N ASN A 106 -10.21 10.28 12.61
CA ASN A 106 -9.58 11.60 12.61
C ASN A 106 -10.54 12.67 12.09
N VAL A 107 -11.17 13.36 13.05
CA VAL A 107 -11.90 14.62 12.81
C VAL A 107 -11.12 15.77 13.43
#